data_AF-A0A1E5QIP3-F1
#
_entry.id   AF-A0A1E5QIP3-F1
#
_cell.length_a   1.000
_cell.length_b   1.000
_cell.length_c   1.000
_cell.angle_alpha   90.00
_cell.angle_beta   90.00
_cell.angle_gamma   90.00
#
_symmetry.space_group_name_H-M   'P 1'
#
loop_
_entity.id
_entity.type
_entity.pdbx_description
1 polymer ?
#
loop_
_entity_poly.entity_id
_entity_poly.type
_entity_poly.pdbx_seq_one_letter_code
_entity_poly.pdbx_strand_id
1 'polypeptide(L)'
;MAQTSPPRSLPGQPSIQRPLQGCPAELETLVEQLLVDLPGYANRILQRHRRLTATLAPANVVMAGRAEFEPLPLAANQPIPEDPRQVFITTLERTYTRTQAVEMQEYHWLFLTQTPRGWQLAMMFSRTGGSPTGRTPSPPRDSSQGVVAQAVRVWLRDCQGRSRIETGR
;
A
#
# COMPACT_ATOMS: atom_id res chain seq x y z
N MET A 1 54.00 6.23 -5.49
CA MET A 1 53.09 6.88 -4.52
C MET A 1 51.86 7.33 -5.29
N ALA A 2 50.75 6.59 -5.23
CA ALA A 2 49.48 6.98 -5.85
C ALA A 2 48.46 7.19 -4.73
N GLN A 3 47.99 8.42 -4.56
CA GLN A 3 47.07 8.80 -3.50
C GLN A 3 45.64 8.60 -3.98
N THR A 4 44.92 7.72 -3.30
CA THR A 4 43.48 7.46 -3.47
C THR A 4 42.69 8.64 -2.93
N SER A 5 41.91 9.31 -3.77
CA SER A 5 40.95 10.33 -3.32
C SER A 5 39.70 9.65 -2.72
N PRO A 6 39.14 10.15 -1.60
CA PRO A 6 37.91 9.59 -1.01
C PRO A 6 36.64 10.06 -1.77
N PRO A 7 35.54 9.28 -1.68
CA PRO A 7 34.29 9.64 -2.35
C PRO A 7 33.62 10.86 -1.68
N ARG A 8 33.15 11.77 -2.54
CA ARG A 8 32.44 13.00 -2.20
C ARG A 8 31.05 12.66 -1.65
N SER A 9 30.85 12.80 -0.34
CA SER A 9 29.54 12.72 0.30
C SER A 9 28.65 13.88 -0.15
N LEU A 10 27.47 13.57 -0.69
CA LEU A 10 26.43 14.55 -1.02
C LEU A 10 25.70 14.99 0.26
N PRO A 11 25.45 16.29 0.46
CA PRO A 11 24.82 16.78 1.68
C PRO A 11 23.30 16.52 1.67
N GLY A 12 22.82 16.00 2.81
CA GLY A 12 21.52 16.31 3.42
C GLY A 12 20.28 16.25 2.53
N GLN A 13 19.73 15.07 2.30
CA GLN A 13 18.29 14.95 2.09
C GLN A 13 17.61 15.10 3.46
N PRO A 14 16.64 16.02 3.64
CA PRO A 14 15.81 16.02 4.83
C PRO A 14 15.03 14.71 4.82
N SER A 15 15.42 13.79 5.72
CA SER A 15 14.52 12.72 6.09
C SER A 15 13.31 13.41 6.71
N ILE A 16 12.16 13.38 6.03
CA ILE A 16 10.89 13.74 6.64
C ILE A 16 10.63 12.67 7.69
N GLN A 17 11.23 12.84 8.87
CA GLN A 17 10.96 12.02 10.03
C GLN A 17 9.60 12.50 10.54
N ARG A 18 8.55 11.89 10.00
CA ARG A 18 7.20 12.03 10.54
C ARG A 18 7.29 11.65 12.03
N PRO A 19 6.80 12.48 12.96
CA PRO A 19 6.77 12.09 14.36
C PRO A 19 6.09 10.72 14.46
N LEU A 20 6.71 9.81 15.21
CA LEU A 20 6.19 8.49 15.50
C LEU A 20 4.90 8.67 16.31
N GLN A 21 3.79 8.95 15.64
CA GLN A 21 2.48 8.76 16.24
C GLN A 21 2.30 7.25 16.40
N GLY A 22 1.91 6.82 17.61
CA GLY A 22 1.60 5.43 17.89
C GLY A 22 0.57 4.86 16.91
N CYS A 23 0.48 3.53 16.84
CA CYS A 23 -0.44 2.88 15.92
C CYS A 23 -1.91 3.15 16.32
N PRO A 24 -2.72 3.82 15.48
CA PRO A 24 -4.09 4.16 15.84
C PRO A 24 -4.96 2.92 16.06
N ALA A 25 -5.84 2.98 17.06
CA ALA A 25 -6.86 1.96 17.28
C ALA A 25 -8.09 2.18 16.38
N GLU A 26 -8.39 3.44 16.08
CA GLU A 26 -9.50 3.83 15.21
C GLU A 26 -9.13 3.61 13.74
N LEU A 27 -10.06 3.02 12.98
CA LEU A 27 -9.78 2.44 11.67
C LEU A 27 -9.49 3.52 10.62
N GLU A 28 -10.24 4.61 10.66
CA GLU A 28 -10.19 5.70 9.71
C GLU A 28 -8.83 6.40 9.80
N THR A 29 -8.40 6.74 11.02
CA THR A 29 -7.09 7.33 11.34
C THR A 29 -5.96 6.38 10.95
N LEU A 30 -6.10 5.08 11.23
CA LEU A 30 -5.14 4.06 10.82
C LEU A 30 -4.96 4.03 9.30
N VAL A 31 -6.07 4.02 8.55
CA VAL A 31 -6.07 3.96 7.09
C VAL A 31 -5.53 5.25 6.48
N GLU A 32 -5.83 6.42 7.04
CA GLU A 32 -5.26 7.68 6.59
C GLU A 32 -3.72 7.68 6.71
N GLN A 33 -3.19 7.17 7.83
CA GLN A 33 -1.74 7.03 7.99
C GLN A 33 -1.15 5.99 7.02
N LEU A 34 -1.82 4.84 6.86
CA LEU A 34 -1.45 3.79 5.91
C LEU A 34 -1.31 4.35 4.50
N LEU A 35 -2.31 5.10 4.02
CA LEU A 35 -2.37 5.58 2.63
C LEU A 35 -1.21 6.52 2.27
N VAL A 36 -0.76 7.33 3.22
CA VAL A 36 0.40 8.21 3.03
C VAL A 36 1.69 7.40 2.80
N ASP A 37 1.85 6.29 3.54
CA ASP A 37 3.06 5.47 3.49
C ASP A 37 2.98 4.34 2.44
N LEU A 38 1.78 4.02 1.96
CA LEU A 38 1.49 2.87 1.10
C LEU A 38 2.36 2.84 -0.17
N PRO A 39 2.53 3.94 -0.93
CA PRO A 39 3.42 3.94 -2.09
C PRO A 39 4.86 3.51 -1.76
N GLY A 40 5.40 3.98 -0.63
CA GLY A 40 6.74 3.62 -0.17
C GLY A 40 6.86 2.13 0.16
N TYR A 41 5.89 1.59 0.91
CA TYR A 41 5.85 0.17 1.26
C TYR A 41 5.68 -0.73 0.03
N ALA A 42 4.79 -0.37 -0.89
CA ALA A 42 4.54 -1.11 -2.13
C ALA A 42 5.76 -1.10 -3.05
N ASN A 43 6.41 0.05 -3.23
CA ASN A 43 7.61 0.17 -4.06
C ASN A 43 8.77 -0.65 -3.51
N ARG A 44 8.94 -0.74 -2.18
CA ARG A 44 9.94 -1.63 -1.58
C ARG A 44 9.72 -3.10 -1.95
N ILE A 45 8.47 -3.55 -2.00
CA ILE A 45 8.10 -4.93 -2.38
C ILE A 45 8.32 -5.14 -3.88
N LEU A 46 7.87 -4.21 -4.73
CA LEU A 46 8.11 -4.25 -6.18
C LEU A 46 9.60 -4.35 -6.50
N GLN A 47 10.43 -3.52 -5.87
CA GLN A 47 11.88 -3.57 -6.08
C GLN A 47 12.48 -4.90 -5.63
N ARG A 48 11.98 -5.50 -4.54
CA ARG A 48 12.40 -6.84 -4.12
C ARG A 48 12.05 -7.90 -5.17
N HIS A 49 10.84 -7.87 -5.72
CA HIS A 49 10.42 -8.81 -6.77
C HIS A 49 11.25 -8.64 -8.05
N ARG A 50 11.55 -7.40 -8.46
CA ARG A 50 12.38 -7.12 -9.64
C ARG A 50 13.80 -7.67 -9.52
N ARG A 51 14.39 -7.63 -8.32
CA ARG A 51 15.70 -8.26 -8.06
C ARG A 51 15.68 -9.77 -8.26
N LEU A 52 14.53 -10.41 -8.04
CA LEU A 52 14.34 -11.84 -8.26
C LEU A 52 14.00 -12.17 -9.72
N THR A 53 13.32 -11.26 -10.42
CA THR A 53 12.85 -11.46 -11.80
C THR A 53 13.14 -10.23 -12.67
N ALA A 54 14.30 -10.24 -13.34
CA ALA A 54 14.83 -9.11 -14.10
C ALA A 54 14.02 -8.73 -15.37
N THR A 55 13.07 -9.56 -15.79
CA THR A 55 12.25 -9.35 -17.00
C THR A 55 11.00 -8.48 -16.77
N LEU A 56 10.68 -8.14 -15.52
CA LEU A 56 9.52 -7.30 -15.19
C LEU A 56 9.79 -5.82 -15.52
N ALA A 57 8.86 -5.20 -16.26
CA ALA A 57 8.90 -3.77 -16.52
C ALA A 57 8.92 -2.99 -15.19
N PRO A 58 9.72 -1.90 -15.08
CA PRO A 58 9.72 -1.05 -13.89
C PRO A 58 8.33 -0.44 -13.67
N ALA A 59 7.62 -0.93 -12.65
CA ALA A 59 6.40 -0.32 -12.15
C ALA A 59 6.65 0.28 -10.77
N ASN A 60 5.96 1.38 -10.46
CA ASN A 60 5.94 1.98 -9.13
C ASN A 60 4.52 2.45 -8.82
N VAL A 61 4.09 2.26 -7.58
CA VAL A 61 2.93 2.94 -7.02
C VAL A 61 3.34 4.38 -6.77
N VAL A 62 2.64 5.33 -7.38
CA VAL A 62 2.93 6.76 -7.29
C VAL A 62 2.11 7.41 -6.18
N MET A 63 0.84 7.01 -6.06
CA MET A 63 -0.11 7.62 -5.13
C MET A 63 -1.14 6.58 -4.68
N ALA A 64 -1.63 6.75 -3.46
CA ALA A 64 -2.86 6.13 -2.98
C ALA A 64 -3.94 7.21 -2.80
N GLY A 65 -5.13 6.96 -3.31
CA GLY A 65 -6.28 7.86 -3.20
C GLY A 65 -6.91 7.83 -1.82
N ARG A 66 -7.95 8.65 -1.62
CA ARG A 66 -8.73 8.67 -0.37
C ARG A 66 -9.48 7.35 -0.16
N ALA A 67 -9.63 6.96 1.10
CA ALA A 67 -10.41 5.78 1.46
C ALA A 67 -11.91 6.07 1.52
N GLU A 68 -12.69 5.05 1.20
CA GLU A 68 -14.13 4.98 1.42
C GLU A 68 -14.43 3.81 2.36
N PHE A 69 -15.18 4.07 3.42
CA PHE A 69 -15.49 3.10 4.47
C PHE A 69 -16.91 2.53 4.34
N GLU A 70 -17.70 3.04 3.41
CA GLU A 70 -19.03 2.53 3.14
C GLU A 70 -18.91 1.15 2.48
N PRO A 71 -19.44 0.09 3.13
CA PRO A 71 -19.38 -1.25 2.60
C PRO A 71 -20.25 -1.37 1.35
N LEU A 72 -19.88 -2.26 0.43
CA LEU A 72 -20.75 -2.51 -0.73
C LEU A 72 -22.05 -3.15 -0.23
N PRO A 73 -23.22 -2.70 -0.71
CA PRO A 73 -24.48 -3.30 -0.31
C PRO A 73 -24.47 -4.78 -0.73
N LEU A 74 -24.64 -5.65 0.25
CA LEU A 74 -24.98 -7.05 -0.01
C LEU A 74 -26.40 -7.08 -0.61
N ALA A 75 -26.80 -8.22 -1.17
CA ALA A 75 -28.14 -8.37 -1.75
C ALA A 75 -29.22 -7.85 -0.77
N ALA A 76 -30.30 -7.30 -1.32
CA ALA A 76 -31.32 -6.58 -0.54
C ALA A 76 -31.69 -7.34 0.74
N ASN A 77 -31.63 -6.62 1.88
CA ASN A 77 -31.94 -7.11 3.24
C ASN A 77 -30.90 -8.04 3.89
N GLN A 78 -29.67 -8.12 3.38
CA GLN A 78 -28.59 -8.79 4.13
C GLN A 78 -27.89 -7.80 5.07
N PRO A 79 -27.72 -8.15 6.36
CA PRO A 79 -26.94 -7.34 7.27
C PRO A 79 -25.49 -7.32 6.80
N ILE A 80 -24.89 -6.13 6.77
CA ILE A 80 -23.46 -6.00 6.51
C ILE A 80 -22.71 -6.50 7.75
N PRO A 81 -21.76 -7.44 7.62
CA PRO A 81 -20.95 -7.89 8.74
C PRO A 81 -20.16 -6.74 9.38
N GLU A 82 -20.12 -6.70 10.72
CA GLU A 82 -19.29 -5.73 11.44
C GLU A 82 -17.79 -6.04 11.37
N ASP A 83 -17.43 -7.31 11.17
CA ASP A 83 -16.06 -7.80 10.97
C ASP A 83 -16.06 -8.89 9.88
N PRO A 84 -15.14 -8.86 8.89
CA PRO A 84 -14.13 -7.82 8.65
C PRO A 84 -14.72 -6.48 8.18
N ARG A 85 -14.11 -5.38 8.60
CA ARG A 85 -14.42 -4.03 8.13
C ARG A 85 -13.89 -3.83 6.70
N GLN A 86 -14.79 -3.44 5.80
CA GLN A 86 -14.43 -3.12 4.42
C GLN A 86 -13.87 -1.70 4.31
N VAL A 87 -12.77 -1.56 3.59
CA VAL A 87 -12.19 -0.26 3.20
C VAL A 87 -11.87 -0.31 1.72
N PHE A 88 -12.43 0.63 0.97
CA PHE A 88 -12.12 0.80 -0.45
C PHE A 88 -11.07 1.89 -0.64
N ILE A 89 -10.05 1.60 -1.46
CA ILE A 89 -8.99 2.53 -1.80
C ILE A 89 -8.65 2.45 -3.29
N THR A 90 -7.98 3.47 -3.79
CA THR A 90 -7.42 3.47 -5.15
C THR A 90 -5.92 3.67 -5.11
N THR A 91 -5.21 3.13 -6.10
CA THR A 91 -3.80 3.45 -6.30
C THR A 91 -3.54 3.83 -7.75
N LEU A 92 -2.57 4.71 -7.96
CA LEU A 92 -2.05 5.05 -9.28
C LEU A 92 -0.69 4.41 -9.45
N GLU A 93 -0.60 3.44 -10.36
CA GLU A 93 0.65 2.81 -10.74
C GLU A 93 1.19 3.43 -12.03
N ARG A 94 2.50 3.63 -12.08
CA ARG A 94 3.21 4.08 -13.28
C ARG A 94 4.23 3.03 -13.69
N THR A 95 4.03 2.48 -14.88
CA THR A 95 4.94 1.53 -15.52
C THR A 95 5.77 2.25 -16.57
N TYR A 96 7.08 2.05 -16.53
CA TYR A 96 8.01 2.61 -17.48
C TYR A 96 8.38 1.57 -18.54
N THR A 97 8.08 1.88 -19.80
CA THR A 97 8.58 1.16 -20.96
C THR A 97 9.79 1.90 -21.55
N ARG A 98 10.44 1.34 -22.58
CA ARG A 98 11.57 2.02 -23.24
C ARG A 98 11.20 3.36 -23.88
N THR A 99 9.93 3.56 -24.23
CA THR A 99 9.48 4.70 -25.04
C THR A 99 8.51 5.62 -24.31
N GLN A 100 7.85 5.15 -23.24
CA GLN A 100 6.83 5.92 -22.54
C GLN A 100 6.56 5.42 -21.12
N ALA A 101 6.05 6.32 -20.28
CA ALA A 101 5.40 5.98 -19.02
C ALA A 101 3.91 5.75 -19.25
N VAL A 102 3.39 4.63 -18.75
CA VAL A 102 1.97 4.27 -18.79
C VAL A 102 1.44 4.28 -17.37
N GLU A 103 0.35 5.02 -17.15
CA GLU A 103 -0.32 5.07 -15.86
C GLU A 103 -1.54 4.16 -15.85
N MET A 104 -1.75 3.49 -14.73
CA MET A 104 -2.86 2.58 -14.49
C MET A 104 -3.45 2.88 -13.12
N GLN A 105 -4.76 3.09 -13.07
CA GLN A 105 -5.47 3.18 -11.81
C GLN A 105 -5.95 1.78 -11.40
N GLU A 106 -5.62 1.38 -10.18
CA GLU A 106 -6.07 0.14 -9.57
C GLU A 106 -7.05 0.48 -8.43
N TYR A 107 -8.03 -0.39 -8.25
CA TYR A 107 -9.07 -0.26 -7.22
C TYR A 107 -8.99 -1.45 -6.30
N HIS A 108 -9.03 -1.22 -4.99
CA HIS A 108 -8.80 -2.25 -3.99
C HIS A 108 -9.89 -2.24 -2.92
N TRP A 109 -10.41 -3.42 -2.59
CA TRP A 109 -11.25 -3.67 -1.44
C TRP A 109 -10.44 -4.41 -0.40
N LEU A 110 -10.12 -3.74 0.70
CA LEU A 110 -9.42 -4.29 1.84
C LEU A 110 -10.45 -4.73 2.87
N PHE A 111 -10.24 -5.93 3.42
CA PHE A 111 -11.06 -6.46 4.50
C PHE A 111 -10.16 -6.57 5.73
N LEU A 112 -10.35 -5.63 6.66
CA LEU A 112 -9.52 -5.47 7.85
C LEU A 112 -10.26 -6.01 9.07
N THR A 113 -9.58 -6.82 9.87
CA THR A 113 -10.12 -7.37 11.12
C THR A 113 -9.31 -6.90 12.31
N GLN A 114 -10.01 -6.60 13.40
CA GLN A 114 -9.37 -6.17 14.64
C GLN A 114 -9.04 -7.38 15.51
N THR A 115 -7.77 -7.55 15.85
CA THR A 115 -7.29 -8.63 16.73
C THR A 115 -6.71 -8.06 18.02
N PRO A 116 -6.45 -8.88 19.06
CA PRO A 116 -5.75 -8.43 20.26
C PRO A 116 -4.34 -7.86 20.00
N ARG A 117 -3.76 -8.14 18.83
CA ARG A 117 -2.45 -7.62 18.40
C ARG A 117 -2.56 -6.33 17.59
N GLY A 118 -3.77 -5.89 17.25
CA GLY A 118 -4.07 -4.77 16.35
C GLY A 118 -4.77 -5.20 15.07
N TRP A 119 -4.95 -4.25 14.16
CA TRP A 119 -5.60 -4.45 12.86
C TRP A 119 -4.78 -5.36 11.92
N GLN A 120 -5.46 -6.29 11.25
CA GLN A 120 -4.85 -7.21 10.30
C GLN A 120 -5.63 -7.25 8.98
N LEU A 121 -4.92 -7.44 7.87
CA LEU A 121 -5.54 -7.70 6.58
C LEU A 121 -5.98 -9.16 6.48
N ALA A 122 -7.30 -9.39 6.49
CA ALA A 122 -7.89 -10.71 6.27
C ALA A 122 -7.74 -11.11 4.80
N MET A 123 -8.30 -10.30 3.90
CA MET A 123 -8.26 -10.52 2.46
C MET A 123 -8.31 -9.20 1.69
N MET A 124 -7.99 -9.26 0.40
CA MET A 124 -8.05 -8.10 -0.49
C MET A 124 -8.45 -8.49 -1.90
N PHE A 125 -9.38 -7.75 -2.49
CA PHE A 125 -9.74 -7.88 -3.90
C PHE A 125 -9.27 -6.64 -4.65
N SER A 126 -8.85 -6.82 -5.90
CA SER A 126 -8.46 -5.71 -6.76
C SER A 126 -9.07 -5.82 -8.14
N ARG A 127 -9.30 -4.67 -8.77
CA ARG A 127 -9.56 -4.59 -10.21
C ARG A 127 -8.72 -3.49 -10.84
N THR A 128 -8.29 -3.77 -12.07
CA THR A 128 -7.66 -2.78 -12.93
C THR A 128 -8.72 -1.89 -13.56
N GLY A 129 -8.50 -0.58 -13.49
CA GLY A 129 -9.35 0.41 -14.13
C GLY A 129 -9.35 0.32 -15.64
N GLY A 130 -10.34 0.96 -16.25
CA GLY A 130 -10.33 1.17 -17.68
C GLY A 130 -9.20 2.14 -18.05
N SER A 131 -8.45 1.82 -19.10
CA SER A 131 -7.48 2.76 -19.69
C SER A 131 -8.24 3.82 -20.50
N PRO A 132 -7.73 5.06 -20.63
CA PRO A 132 -8.32 6.10 -21.49
C PRO A 132 -8.57 5.65 -22.94
N THR A 133 -7.87 4.60 -23.39
CA THR A 133 -8.01 3.98 -24.71
C THR A 133 -9.18 3.00 -24.84
N GLY A 134 -10.13 2.98 -23.89
CA GLY A 134 -11.38 2.23 -24.02
C GLY A 134 -11.30 0.76 -23.58
N ARG A 135 -10.36 0.40 -22.69
CA ARG A 135 -10.32 -0.94 -22.10
C ARG A 135 -11.41 -1.09 -21.04
N THR A 136 -12.20 -2.15 -21.14
CA THR A 136 -13.16 -2.54 -20.10
C THR A 136 -12.43 -2.81 -18.78
N PRO A 137 -12.90 -2.29 -17.65
CA PRO A 137 -12.34 -2.64 -16.34
C PRO A 137 -12.30 -4.15 -16.14
N SER A 138 -11.24 -4.66 -15.51
CA SER A 138 -11.19 -6.09 -15.20
C SER A 138 -12.25 -6.44 -14.17
N PRO A 139 -12.77 -7.70 -14.16
CA PRO A 139 -13.52 -8.16 -12.99
C PRO A 139 -12.62 -8.10 -11.75
N PRO A 140 -13.17 -7.84 -10.55
CA PRO A 140 -12.43 -7.98 -9.30
C PRO A 140 -11.85 -9.39 -9.15
N ARG A 141 -10.60 -9.48 -8.69
CA ARG A 141 -9.89 -10.74 -8.45
C ARG A 141 -9.28 -10.72 -7.06
N ASP A 142 -9.15 -11.90 -6.45
CA ASP A 142 -8.39 -12.04 -5.21
C ASP A 142 -6.95 -11.58 -5.45
N SER A 143 -6.52 -10.65 -4.61
CA SER A 143 -5.23 -9.97 -4.64
C SER A 143 -4.57 -9.99 -3.26
N SER A 144 -4.99 -10.88 -2.37
CA SER A 144 -4.52 -11.02 -0.99
C SER A 144 -3.02 -11.32 -0.88
N GLN A 145 -2.42 -11.82 -1.96
CA GLN A 145 -0.98 -12.07 -2.12
C GLN A 145 -0.29 -11.04 -3.02
N GLY A 146 -1.02 -10.04 -3.52
CA GLY A 146 -0.51 -8.98 -4.39
C GLY A 146 0.40 -7.99 -3.66
N VAL A 147 1.09 -7.16 -4.43
CA VAL A 147 2.05 -6.16 -3.92
C VAL A 147 1.41 -5.23 -2.89
N VAL A 148 0.23 -4.68 -3.21
CA VAL A 148 -0.49 -3.77 -2.32
C VAL A 148 -0.92 -4.48 -1.02
N ALA A 149 -1.43 -5.71 -1.11
CA ALA A 149 -1.80 -6.49 0.08
C ALA A 149 -0.60 -6.78 0.98
N GLN A 150 0.53 -7.17 0.40
CA GLN A 150 1.77 -7.37 1.14
C GLN A 150 2.27 -6.05 1.76
N ALA A 151 2.16 -4.93 1.06
CA ALA A 151 2.52 -3.61 1.56
C ALA A 151 1.70 -3.24 2.80
N VAL A 152 0.37 -3.43 2.73
CA VAL A 152 -0.56 -3.21 3.84
C VAL A 152 -0.20 -4.09 5.03
N ARG A 153 0.01 -5.40 4.83
CA ARG A 153 0.39 -6.33 5.92
C ARG A 153 1.68 -5.89 6.61
N VAL A 154 2.69 -5.50 5.84
CA VAL A 154 3.98 -5.07 6.38
C VAL A 154 3.86 -3.74 7.11
N TRP A 155 3.08 -2.78 6.58
CA TRP A 155 2.82 -1.51 7.25
C TRP A 155 2.07 -1.70 8.57
N LEU A 156 1.00 -2.50 8.60
CA LEU A 156 0.23 -2.78 9.81
C LEU A 156 1.11 -3.40 10.92
N ARG A 157 1.98 -4.33 10.55
CA ARG A 157 2.95 -4.93 11.47
C ARG A 157 3.93 -3.91 12.01
N ASP A 158 4.50 -3.06 11.15
CA ASP A 158 5.47 -2.05 11.57
C ASP A 158 4.81 -0.98 12.45
N CYS A 159 3.57 -0.59 12.14
CA CYS A 159 2.72 0.29 12.94
C CYS A 159 2.56 -0.27 14.36
N GLN A 160 2.10 -1.51 14.50
CA GLN A 160 1.96 -2.20 15.79
C GLN A 160 3.28 -2.36 16.55
N GLY A 161 4.41 -2.47 15.82
CA GLY A 161 5.73 -2.49 16.43
C GLY A 161 6.11 -1.17 17.08
N ARG A 162 5.73 -0.04 16.47
CA ARG A 162 5.99 1.31 17.00
C ARG A 162 5.24 1.57 18.30
N SER A 163 3.97 1.17 18.41
CA SER A 163 3.19 1.37 19.64
C SER A 163 3.78 0.62 20.84
N ARG A 164 4.33 -0.59 20.64
CA ARG A 164 4.97 -1.36 21.72
C ARG A 164 6.23 -0.70 22.28
N ILE A 165 6.97 0.02 21.44
CA ILE A 165 8.18 0.73 21.88
C ILE A 165 7.79 1.94 22.74
N GLU A 166 6.64 2.56 22.48
CA GLU A 166 6.13 3.70 23.24
C GLU A 166 5.59 3.30 24.62
N THR A 167 4.95 2.12 24.77
CA THR A 167 4.45 1.62 26.07
C THR A 167 5.55 1.00 26.96
N GLY A 168 6.73 0.73 26.42
CA GLY A 168 7.87 0.14 27.14
C GLY A 168 8.83 1.14 27.78
N ARG A 169 8.44 2.42 27.87
CA ARG A 169 9.14 3.49 28.60
C ARG A 169 8.29 3.94 29.78
#